data_AF-A0A2N6F6R7-F1
#
_entry.id   AF-A0A2N6F6R7-F1
#
_cell.length_a   1.000
_cell.length_b   1.000
_cell.length_c   1.000
_cell.angle_alpha   90.00
_cell.angle_beta   90.00
_cell.angle_gamma   90.00
#
_symmetry.space_group_name_H-M   'P 1'
#
loop_
_entity.id
_entity.type
_entity.pdbx_description
1 polymer ?
#
loop_
_entity_poly.entity_id
_entity_poly.type
_entity_poly.pdbx_seq_one_letter_code
_entity_poly.pdbx_strand_id
1 'polypeptide(L)' 'MSSNDPEKSPWICHVCDYTSTDTEPVACAFCYKVTCATHLAHKTMLNKETGLYELQPICVECQIRPHL' A
#
# COMPACT_ATOMS: atom_id res chain seq x y z
N MET A 1 27.24 -23.78 1.57
CA MET A 1 26.63 -22.62 2.24
C MET A 1 25.20 -22.54 1.74
N SER A 2 24.24 -22.99 2.54
CA SER A 2 22.83 -23.03 2.15
C SER A 2 22.19 -21.68 2.48
N SER A 3 21.97 -20.85 1.46
CA SER A 3 21.16 -19.64 1.57
C SER A 3 19.69 -20.07 1.59
N ASN A 4 19.17 -20.43 2.77
CA ASN A 4 17.75 -20.64 3.01
C ASN A 4 17.06 -19.28 3.24
N ASP A 5 17.16 -18.36 2.29
CA ASP A 5 16.19 -17.26 2.24
C ASP A 5 14.95 -17.81 1.54
N PRO A 6 13.77 -17.82 2.20
CA PRO A 6 12.54 -18.18 1.50
C PRO A 6 12.40 -17.23 0.31
N GLU A 7 12.31 -17.78 -0.91
CA GLU A 7 12.11 -16.99 -2.12
C GLU A 7 10.96 -16.01 -1.90
N LYS A 8 11.28 -14.72 -1.82
CA LYS A 8 10.27 -13.67 -1.69
C LYS A 8 9.41 -13.72 -2.95
N SER A 9 8.14 -14.06 -2.79
CA SER A 9 7.19 -14.00 -3.90
C SER A 9 7.06 -12.54 -4.36
N PRO A 10 7.14 -12.26 -5.67
CA PRO A 10 6.99 -10.91 -6.18
C PRO A 10 5.58 -10.41 -5.88
N TRP A 11 5.48 -9.13 -5.53
CA TRP A 11 4.20 -8.43 -5.47
C TRP A 11 4.05 -7.53 -6.69
N ILE A 12 2.81 -7.14 -6.98
CA ILE A 12 2.45 -6.33 -8.16
C ILE A 12 1.67 -5.10 -7.71
N CYS A 13 2.07 -3.91 -8.16
CA CYS A 13 1.31 -2.69 -7.94
C CYS A 13 0.01 -2.74 -8.75
N HIS A 14 -1.13 -2.56 -8.10
CA HIS A 14 -2.43 -2.62 -8.79
C HIS A 14 -2.70 -1.45 -9.74
N VAL A 15 -1.91 -0.36 -9.67
CA VAL A 15 -2.11 0.87 -10.44
C VAL A 15 -1.32 0.84 -11.76
N CYS A 16 -0.12 0.27 -11.75
CA CYS A 16 0.79 0.29 -12.91
C CYS A 16 1.48 -1.04 -13.22
N ASP A 17 1.08 -2.11 -12.54
CA ASP A 17 1.63 -3.46 -12.69
C ASP A 17 3.15 -3.58 -12.44
N TYR A 18 3.78 -2.58 -11.83
CA TYR A 18 5.17 -2.67 -11.37
C TYR A 18 5.33 -3.85 -10.41
N THR A 19 6.31 -4.72 -10.68
CA THR A 19 6.59 -5.90 -9.87
C THR A 19 7.90 -5.76 -9.11
N SER A 20 7.95 -6.26 -7.87
CA SER A 20 9.17 -6.23 -7.07
C SER A 20 9.22 -7.36 -6.05
N THR A 21 10.44 -7.85 -5.83
CA THR A 21 10.82 -8.73 -4.71
C THR A 21 11.67 -8.00 -3.67
N ASP A 22 12.17 -6.81 -4.01
CA ASP A 22 13.25 -6.13 -3.30
C ASP A 22 12.73 -5.10 -2.29
N THR A 23 11.48 -4.67 -2.47
CA THR A 23 10.80 -3.68 -1.63
C THR A 23 9.61 -4.31 -0.93
N GLU A 24 9.15 -3.72 0.17
CA GLU A 24 7.95 -4.20 0.86
C GLU A 24 6.66 -3.71 0.17
N PRO A 25 5.65 -4.58 -0.01
CA PRO A 25 4.34 -4.16 -0.51
C PRO A 25 3.58 -3.36 0.55
N VAL A 26 3.00 -2.22 0.18
CA VAL A 26 2.07 -1.48 1.05
C VAL A 26 0.65 -1.59 0.49
N ALA A 27 -0.31 -1.99 1.33
CA ALA A 27 -1.72 -2.06 0.95
C ALA A 27 -2.41 -0.71 1.18
N CYS A 28 -3.25 -0.32 0.23
CA CYS A 28 -4.16 0.83 0.40
C CYS A 28 -5.16 0.53 1.53
N ALA A 29 -5.32 1.45 2.48
CA ALA A 29 -6.25 1.32 3.60
C ALA A 29 -7.74 1.29 3.18
N PHE A 30 -8.07 1.68 1.93
CA PHE A 30 -9.44 1.79 1.45
C PHE A 30 -9.84 0.64 0.53
N CYS A 31 -9.03 0.36 -0.50
CA CYS A 31 -9.32 -0.70 -1.47
C CYS A 31 -8.56 -2.00 -1.20
N TYR A 32 -7.66 -2.02 -0.20
CA TYR A 32 -6.87 -3.18 0.23
C TYR A 32 -5.95 -3.78 -0.83
N LYS A 33 -5.71 -3.07 -1.94
CA LYS A 33 -4.79 -3.49 -3.00
C LYS A 33 -3.37 -2.99 -2.77
N VAL A 34 -2.39 -3.79 -3.19
CA VAL A 34 -0.95 -3.48 -3.08
C VAL A 34 -0.56 -2.35 -4.04
N THR A 35 0.26 -1.40 -3.55
CA THR A 35 0.62 -0.18 -4.27
C THR A 35 2.12 0.10 -4.16
N CYS A 36 2.78 0.46 -5.27
CA CYS A 36 4.18 0.88 -5.24
C CYS A 36 4.34 2.28 -4.65
N ALA A 37 5.54 2.62 -4.18
CA ALA A 37 5.81 3.91 -3.54
C ALA A 37 5.44 5.12 -4.40
N THR A 38 5.55 5.04 -5.74
CA THR A 38 5.18 6.11 -6.66
C THR A 38 3.67 6.37 -6.71
N HIS A 39 2.86 5.32 -6.55
CA HIS A 39 1.39 5.42 -6.56
C HIS A 39 0.78 5.39 -5.15
N LEU A 40 1.62 5.35 -4.11
CA LEU A 40 1.22 5.41 -2.73
C LEU A 40 1.15 6.88 -2.28
N ALA A 41 0.05 7.25 -1.67
CA ALA A 41 -0.17 8.52 -1.00
C ALA A 41 -0.55 8.27 0.46
N HIS A 42 -0.62 9.35 1.24
CA HIS A 42 -1.12 9.30 2.62
C HIS A 42 -2.28 10.28 2.78
N LYS A 43 -3.32 9.85 3.48
CA LYS A 43 -4.46 10.68 3.82
C LYS A 43 -4.64 10.72 5.33
N THR A 44 -4.78 11.91 5.87
CA THR A 44 -5.13 12.11 7.27
C THR A 44 -6.59 11.72 7.50
N MET A 45 -6.84 10.79 8.40
CA MET A 45 -8.16 10.24 8.71
C MET A 45 -8.39 10.24 10.21
N LEU A 46 -9.60 10.58 10.65
CA LEU A 46 -9.98 10.48 12.06
C LEU A 46 -10.16 9.00 12.42
N ASN A 47 -9.35 8.49 13.35
CA ASN A 47 -9.58 7.21 14.00
C ASN A 47 -10.68 7.39 15.05
N LYS A 48 -11.81 6.68 14.87
CA LYS A 48 -12.98 6.81 15.74
C LYS A 48 -12.80 6.17 17.12
N GLU A 49 -11.87 5.22 17.25
CA GLU A 49 -11.60 4.54 18.50
C GLU A 49 -10.72 5.40 19.42
N THR A 50 -9.71 6.07 18.85
CA THR A 50 -8.76 6.90 19.60
C THR A 50 -9.15 8.37 19.64
N GLY A 51 -9.99 8.83 18.71
CA GLY A 51 -10.32 10.24 18.51
C GLY A 51 -9.19 11.06 17.89
N LEU A 52 -8.11 10.42 17.42
CA LEU A 52 -6.94 11.08 16.85
C LEU A 52 -6.95 11.02 15.32
N TYR A 53 -6.31 12.01 14.70
CA TYR A 53 -6.05 11.97 13.27
C TYR A 53 -4.78 11.18 12.97
N GLU A 54 -4.88 10.19 12.09
CA GLU A 54 -3.81 9.29 11.71
C GLU A 54 -3.54 9.37 10.20
N LEU A 55 -2.29 9.16 9.80
CA LEU A 55 -1.92 9.04 8.38
C LEU A 55 -2.21 7.61 7.92
N GLN A 56 -3.15 7.48 6.98
CA GLN A 56 -3.51 6.20 6.38
C GLN A 56 -2.88 6.08 4.98
N PRO A 57 -2.17 5.00 4.68
CA PRO A 57 -1.62 4.75 3.35
C PRO A 57 -2.78 4.49 2.37
N ILE A 58 -2.83 5.20 1.26
CA ILE A 58 -3.87 5.04 0.23
C ILE A 58 -3.24 5.03 -1.16
N CYS A 59 -3.83 4.32 -2.12
CA CYS A 59 -3.39 4.43 -3.51
C CYS A 59 -3.87 5.73 -4.15
N VAL A 60 -3.17 6.17 -5.20
CA VAL A 60 -3.50 7.40 -5.95
C VAL A 60 -4.93 7.37 -6.52
N GLU A 61 -5.46 6.20 -6.90
CA GLU A 61 -6.84 6.08 -7.36
C GLU A 61 -7.85 6.42 -6.25
N CYS A 62 -7.65 5.88 -5.04
CA CYS A 62 -8.45 6.20 -3.85
C CYS A 62 -8.24 7.64 -3.37
N GLN A 63 -7.11 8.27 -3.71
CA GLN A 63 -6.87 9.67 -3.41
C GLN A 63 -7.69 10.61 -4.31
N ILE A 64 -7.72 10.33 -5.61
CA ILE A 64 -8.43 11.16 -6.61
C ILE A 64 -9.94 10.91 -6.56
N ARG A 65 -10.32 9.64 -6.38
CA ARG A 65 -11.70 9.19 -6.28
C ARG A 65 -11.84 8.39 -4.99
N PRO A 66 -11.86 9.06 -3.82
CA PRO A 66 -12.24 8.38 -2.60
C PRO A 66 -13.61 7.76 -2.90
N HIS A 67 -13.65 6.43 -2.89
CA HIS A 67 -14.84 5.66 -3.25
C HIS A 67 -16.06 6.32 -2.58
N LEU A 68 -17.05 6.66 -3.42
CA LEU A 68 -18.32 7.34 -3.13
C LEU A 68 -18.81 7.15 -1.68
#